data_AF-A0A533XH70-F1
#
_entry.id   AF-A0A533XH70-F1
#
_cell.length_a   1.000
_cell.length_b   1.000
_cell.length_c   1.000
_cell.angle_alpha   90.00
_cell.angle_beta   90.00
_cell.angle_gamma   90.00
#
_symmetry.space_group_name_H-M   'P 1'
#
loop_
_entity.id
_entity.type
_entity.pdbx_description
1 polymer ?
#
loop_
_entity_poly.entity_id
_entity_poly.type
_entity_poly.pdbx_seq_one_letter_code
_entity_poly.pdbx_strand_id
1 'polypeptide(L)'
;MGSESDRAYMLGFASGDLTAWQVSGTSVMVTSTTTHPAFVELFHQMFDGHGPVYQYPMYEEGKGYRWKVATRLDNSFRFLLTSRMQGLEWATDGGLVTHWLAGFTDSDGSIQISRAYNGLRMKLNLYNTNLELLVRLKKQIERLGFFPSGPYVTMLKGSSTPYGTYTKDLWNLPLQRTWEAQKLLRSLPVRHRERQELKRIVVSISKGARWEDIAPVVRQARRKVEEEVEDFAKVAENEYTSRHPEASLLPRKDGQRATSKKR
;
A
#
# COMPACT_ATOMS: atom_id res chain seq x y z
N MET A 1 19.03 15.49 0.66
CA MET A 1 18.81 14.03 0.68
C MET A 1 18.21 13.66 2.02
N GLY A 2 17.19 12.80 2.03
CA GLY A 2 16.71 12.17 3.26
C GLY A 2 17.78 11.25 3.88
N SER A 3 17.56 10.81 5.10
CA SER A 3 18.42 9.84 5.79
C SER A 3 18.50 8.50 5.03
N GLU A 4 19.48 7.64 5.32
CA GLU A 4 19.51 6.28 4.73
C GLU A 4 18.23 5.49 5.06
N SER A 5 17.63 5.76 6.22
CA SER A 5 16.32 5.24 6.62
C SER A 5 15.19 5.72 5.70
N ASP A 6 15.19 6.97 5.25
CA ASP A 6 14.22 7.48 4.26
C ASP A 6 14.43 6.80 2.90
N ARG A 7 15.68 6.65 2.47
CA ARG A 7 16.00 5.94 1.23
C ARG A 7 15.52 4.50 1.27
N ALA A 8 15.77 3.78 2.37
CA ALA A 8 15.30 2.42 2.58
C ALA A 8 13.77 2.34 2.50
N TYR A 9 13.08 3.24 3.21
CA TYR A 9 11.63 3.34 3.19
C TYR A 9 11.10 3.57 1.75
N MET A 10 11.65 4.54 1.02
CA MET A 10 11.22 4.85 -0.35
C MET A 10 11.47 3.69 -1.32
N LEU A 11 12.57 2.95 -1.17
CA LEU A 11 12.85 1.75 -1.97
C LEU A 11 11.84 0.61 -1.70
N GLY A 12 11.47 0.42 -0.43
CA GLY A 12 10.42 -0.52 -0.04
C GLY A 12 9.07 -0.13 -0.63
N PHE A 13 8.70 1.14 -0.49
CA PHE A 13 7.45 1.66 -1.03
C PHE A 13 7.39 1.55 -2.56
N ALA A 14 8.48 1.90 -3.26
CA ALA A 14 8.60 1.79 -4.71
C ALA A 14 8.49 0.35 -5.25
N SER A 15 8.66 -0.65 -4.39
CA SER A 15 8.50 -2.04 -4.81
C SER A 15 7.04 -2.44 -5.06
N GLY A 16 6.07 -1.67 -4.56
CA GLY A 16 4.64 -1.83 -4.83
C GLY A 16 4.09 -0.70 -5.72
N ASP A 17 3.97 0.51 -5.17
CA ASP A 17 3.07 1.55 -5.68
C ASP A 17 3.72 2.71 -6.46
N LEU A 18 5.05 2.79 -6.56
CA LEU A 18 5.70 3.84 -7.35
C LEU A 18 6.14 3.33 -8.72
N THR A 19 5.97 4.20 -9.72
CA THR A 19 6.64 4.08 -11.00
C THR A 19 7.66 5.20 -11.12
N ALA A 20 8.93 4.85 -11.35
CA ALA A 20 10.02 5.81 -11.51
C ALA A 20 10.78 5.56 -12.81
N TRP A 21 11.15 6.63 -13.51
CA TRP A 21 11.98 6.55 -14.71
C TRP A 21 12.84 7.81 -14.89
N GLN A 22 13.96 7.67 -15.59
CA GLN A 22 14.78 8.81 -15.97
C GLN A 22 14.05 9.61 -17.07
N VAL A 23 13.82 10.90 -16.84
CA VAL A 23 13.26 11.78 -17.88
C VAL A 23 14.32 12.56 -18.65
N SER A 24 15.51 12.81 -18.07
CA SER A 24 16.47 13.70 -18.73
C SER A 24 17.95 13.64 -18.31
N GLY A 25 18.61 12.55 -17.92
CA GLY A 25 20.02 12.63 -17.50
C GLY A 25 20.35 13.44 -16.20
N THR A 26 19.54 14.44 -15.84
CA THR A 26 19.58 15.26 -14.62
C THR A 26 18.35 15.11 -13.74
N SER A 27 17.29 14.45 -14.24
CA SER A 27 16.04 14.30 -13.49
C SER A 27 15.42 12.92 -13.59
N VAL A 28 14.80 12.52 -12.48
CA VAL A 28 13.98 11.32 -12.30
C VAL A 28 12.52 11.75 -12.13
N MET A 29 11.61 11.12 -12.86
CA MET A 29 10.18 11.28 -12.64
C MET A 29 9.70 10.15 -11.75
N VAL A 30 8.86 10.48 -10.77
CA VAL A 30 8.17 9.52 -9.91
C VAL A 30 6.67 9.79 -10.00
N THR A 31 5.87 8.75 -10.18
CA THR A 31 4.41 8.86 -10.23
C THR A 31 3.71 7.67 -9.59
N SER A 32 2.45 7.88 -9.22
CA SER A 32 1.52 6.83 -8.85
C SER A 32 0.07 7.27 -9.10
N THR A 33 -0.86 6.33 -9.02
CA THR A 33 -2.30 6.59 -9.09
C THR A 33 -3.02 6.00 -7.89
N THR A 34 -3.97 6.75 -7.33
CA THR A 34 -4.64 6.35 -6.08
C THR A 34 -6.08 6.84 -6.02
N THR A 35 -6.90 6.13 -5.25
CA THR A 35 -8.22 6.58 -4.78
C THR A 35 -8.20 6.93 -3.30
N HIS A 36 -7.04 6.79 -2.64
CA HIS A 36 -6.89 7.00 -1.20
C HIS A 36 -6.21 8.36 -0.93
N PRO A 37 -6.87 9.28 -0.20
CA PRO A 37 -6.25 10.57 0.13
C PRO A 37 -5.01 10.42 1.02
N ALA A 38 -5.00 9.44 1.92
CA ALA A 38 -3.83 9.11 2.74
C ALA A 38 -2.58 8.74 1.93
N PHE A 39 -2.74 8.22 0.72
CA PHE A 39 -1.63 7.97 -0.19
C PHE A 39 -1.05 9.27 -0.73
N VAL A 40 -1.90 10.24 -1.08
CA VAL A 40 -1.48 11.55 -1.56
C VAL A 40 -0.72 12.30 -0.45
N GLU A 41 -1.24 12.29 0.78
CA GLU A 41 -0.54 12.81 1.96
C GLU A 41 0.86 12.19 2.12
N LEU A 42 0.97 10.87 1.98
CA LEU A 42 2.26 10.17 2.05
C LEU A 42 3.20 10.54 0.89
N PHE A 43 2.67 10.72 -0.31
CA PHE A 43 3.46 11.15 -1.47
C PHE A 43 4.04 12.55 -1.25
N HIS A 44 3.24 13.48 -0.74
CA HIS A 44 3.69 14.83 -0.35
C HIS A 44 4.77 14.76 0.74
N GLN A 45 4.55 13.97 1.80
CA GLN A 45 5.55 13.76 2.86
C GLN A 45 6.90 13.26 2.33
N MET A 46 6.90 12.44 1.28
CA MET A 46 8.13 11.91 0.70
C MET A 46 8.86 12.90 -0.23
N PHE A 47 8.13 13.81 -0.90
CA PHE A 47 8.68 14.52 -2.07
C PHE A 47 8.54 16.04 -2.09
N ASP A 48 7.69 16.66 -1.27
CA ASP A 48 7.48 18.13 -1.29
C ASP A 48 8.78 18.93 -1.06
N GLY A 49 9.70 18.40 -0.25
CA GLY A 49 11.01 19.03 0.01
C GLY A 49 12.03 18.85 -1.12
N HIS A 50 11.66 18.18 -2.21
CA HIS A 50 12.58 17.77 -3.28
C HIS A 50 12.15 18.20 -4.68
N GLY A 51 10.89 18.61 -4.85
CA GLY A 51 10.37 19.16 -6.09
C GLY A 51 8.85 19.35 -6.00
N PRO A 52 8.25 20.13 -6.91
CA PRO A 52 6.81 20.31 -6.93
C PRO A 52 6.10 18.96 -7.12
N VAL A 53 5.15 18.67 -6.22
CA VAL A 53 4.23 17.54 -6.36
C VAL A 53 3.00 18.01 -7.10
N TYR A 54 2.77 17.40 -8.26
CA TYR A 54 1.58 17.61 -9.08
C TYR A 54 0.53 16.56 -8.72
N GLN A 55 -0.70 17.01 -8.53
CA GLN A 55 -1.87 16.16 -8.34
C GLN A 55 -2.92 16.56 -9.36
N TYR A 56 -3.47 15.59 -10.10
CA TYR A 56 -4.54 15.84 -11.05
C TYR A 56 -5.46 14.63 -11.22
N PRO A 57 -6.76 14.86 -11.51
CA PRO A 57 -7.71 13.77 -11.68
C PRO A 57 -7.50 13.08 -13.03
N MET A 58 -7.80 11.80 -13.09
CA MET A 58 -7.81 11.01 -14.31
C MET A 58 -8.93 9.98 -14.30
N TYR A 59 -9.38 9.58 -15.50
CA TYR A 59 -10.27 8.44 -15.70
C TYR A 59 -9.49 7.28 -16.32
N GLU A 60 -9.65 6.09 -15.76
CA GLU A 60 -9.08 4.85 -16.32
C GLU A 60 -10.22 3.85 -16.58
N GLU A 61 -10.35 3.40 -17.83
CA GLU A 61 -11.39 2.45 -18.21
C GLU A 61 -11.31 1.18 -17.35
N GLY A 62 -12.45 0.76 -16.79
CA GLY A 62 -12.55 -0.40 -15.89
C GLY A 62 -12.08 -0.16 -14.46
N LYS A 63 -11.40 0.97 -14.16
CA LYS A 63 -10.98 1.33 -12.78
C LYS A 63 -11.64 2.60 -12.25
N GLY A 64 -12.25 3.41 -13.11
CA GLY A 64 -12.99 4.62 -12.74
C GLY A 64 -12.09 5.84 -12.53
N TYR A 65 -12.61 6.82 -11.78
CA TYR A 65 -11.93 8.08 -11.48
C TYR A 65 -10.92 7.92 -10.36
N ARG A 66 -9.71 8.46 -10.57
CA ARG A 66 -8.57 8.36 -9.63
C ARG A 66 -7.76 9.63 -9.67
N TRP A 67 -6.89 9.80 -8.69
CA TRP A 67 -5.89 10.85 -8.67
C TRP A 67 -4.55 10.32 -9.14
N LYS A 68 -3.89 11.07 -10.02
CA LYS A 68 -2.48 10.87 -10.35
C LYS A 68 -1.65 11.86 -9.57
N VAL A 69 -0.63 11.35 -8.89
CA VAL A 69 0.41 12.16 -8.24
C VAL A 69 1.74 11.97 -8.97
N ALA A 70 2.48 13.06 -9.15
CA ALA A 70 3.75 13.02 -9.86
C ALA A 70 4.71 14.09 -9.35
N THR A 71 6.01 13.81 -9.42
CA THR A 71 7.05 14.80 -9.10
C THR A 71 8.28 14.55 -9.96
N ARG A 72 8.97 15.63 -10.32
CA ARG A 72 10.27 15.59 -11.00
C ARG A 72 11.35 15.91 -9.97
N LEU A 73 12.21 14.93 -9.74
CA LEU A 73 13.28 14.97 -8.76
C LEU A 73 14.63 15.08 -9.47
N ASP A 74 15.64 15.61 -8.77
CA ASP A 74 17.02 15.61 -9.27
C ASP A 74 17.67 14.21 -9.18
N ASN A 75 18.91 14.11 -9.67
CA ASN A 75 19.65 12.84 -9.74
C ASN A 75 19.98 12.19 -8.39
N SER A 76 19.83 12.88 -7.26
CA SER A 76 19.94 12.28 -5.93
C SER A 76 18.91 11.16 -5.71
N PHE A 77 17.81 11.15 -6.48
CA PHE A 77 16.76 10.13 -6.46
C PHE A 77 16.95 8.99 -7.46
N ARG A 78 18.11 8.90 -8.14
CA ARG A 78 18.39 7.79 -9.08
C ARG A 78 18.34 6.41 -8.43
N PHE A 79 18.43 6.31 -7.11
CA PHE A 79 18.22 5.05 -6.40
C PHE A 79 16.80 4.49 -6.59
N LEU A 80 15.80 5.30 -6.91
CA LEU A 80 14.45 4.82 -7.22
C LEU A 80 14.37 4.09 -8.58
N LEU A 81 15.40 4.22 -9.42
CA LEU A 81 15.54 3.48 -10.67
C LEU A 81 16.15 2.09 -10.47
N THR A 82 16.67 1.82 -9.27
CA THR A 82 17.21 0.52 -8.89
C THR A 82 16.10 -0.52 -8.92
N SER A 83 16.42 -1.74 -9.38
CA SER A 83 15.43 -2.82 -9.38
C SER A 83 14.95 -3.14 -7.97
N ARG A 84 13.71 -3.62 -7.83
CA ARG A 84 13.10 -3.97 -6.53
C ARG A 84 13.98 -4.89 -5.68
N MET A 85 14.60 -5.87 -6.34
CA MET A 85 15.53 -6.83 -5.72
C MET A 85 16.77 -6.16 -5.16
N GLN A 86 17.44 -5.35 -5.99
CA GLN A 86 18.63 -4.61 -5.56
C GLN A 86 18.30 -3.60 -4.45
N GLY A 87 17.10 -3.02 -4.46
CA GLY A 87 16.63 -2.14 -3.38
C GLY A 87 16.54 -2.86 -2.03
N LEU A 88 16.06 -4.10 -2.01
CA LEU A 88 16.03 -4.95 -0.81
C LEU A 88 17.43 -5.40 -0.40
N GLU A 89 18.29 -5.77 -1.36
CA GLU A 89 19.67 -6.21 -1.09
C GLU A 89 20.57 -5.06 -0.59
N TRP A 90 20.28 -3.83 -0.97
CA TRP A 90 20.94 -2.63 -0.47
C TRP A 90 20.67 -2.39 1.02
N ALA A 91 19.52 -2.81 1.54
CA ALA A 91 19.24 -2.75 2.98
C ALA A 91 20.02 -3.86 3.72
N THR A 92 21.25 -3.55 4.12
CA THR A 92 22.23 -4.54 4.62
C THR A 92 22.08 -4.85 6.11
N ASP A 93 21.68 -3.87 6.93
CA ASP A 93 21.46 -4.06 8.37
C ASP A 93 19.98 -4.12 8.76
N GLY A 94 19.71 -4.62 9.97
CA GLY A 94 18.34 -4.81 10.46
C GLY A 94 17.52 -3.52 10.60
N GLY A 95 18.16 -2.38 10.84
CA GLY A 95 17.51 -1.07 10.92
C GLY A 95 17.05 -0.59 9.54
N LEU A 96 17.89 -0.71 8.52
CA LEU A 96 17.52 -0.39 7.13
C LEU A 96 16.46 -1.36 6.59
N VAL A 97 16.58 -2.65 6.88
CA VAL A 97 15.56 -3.66 6.52
C VAL A 97 14.21 -3.31 7.16
N THR A 98 14.21 -2.83 8.41
CA THR A 98 12.97 -2.42 9.10
C THR A 98 12.30 -1.24 8.40
N HIS A 99 13.06 -0.25 7.93
CA HIS A 99 12.52 0.89 7.18
C HIS A 99 12.04 0.49 5.79
N TRP A 100 12.81 -0.35 5.10
CA TRP A 100 12.41 -0.91 3.80
C TRP A 100 11.09 -1.68 3.94
N LEU A 101 10.97 -2.53 4.95
CA LEU A 101 9.76 -3.31 5.22
C LEU A 101 8.58 -2.42 5.59
N ALA A 102 8.79 -1.30 6.28
CA ALA A 102 7.73 -0.32 6.53
C ALA A 102 7.22 0.30 5.24
N GLY A 103 8.12 0.72 4.33
CA GLY A 103 7.73 1.23 3.01
C GLY A 103 6.99 0.18 2.20
N PHE A 104 7.47 -1.06 2.19
CA PHE A 104 6.81 -2.18 1.51
C PHE A 104 5.44 -2.51 2.13
N THR A 105 5.29 -2.34 3.45
CA THR A 105 4.01 -2.52 4.16
C THR A 105 3.00 -1.44 3.80
N ASP A 106 3.46 -0.21 3.56
CA ASP A 106 2.60 0.91 3.21
C ASP A 106 2.12 0.88 1.75
N SER A 107 2.83 0.19 0.87
CA SER A 107 2.36 -0.06 -0.51
C SER A 107 1.58 -1.38 -0.62
N ASP A 108 2.28 -2.50 -0.45
CA ASP A 108 1.76 -3.85 -0.73
C ASP A 108 1.36 -4.65 0.54
N GLY A 109 1.40 -4.00 1.71
CA GLY A 109 1.04 -4.62 2.99
C GLY A 109 -0.42 -4.47 3.38
N SER A 110 -0.93 -5.49 4.08
CA SER A 110 -2.27 -5.51 4.66
C SER A 110 -2.24 -5.93 6.13
N ILE A 111 -2.69 -5.02 7.00
CA ILE A 111 -2.90 -5.27 8.42
C ILE A 111 -4.33 -5.76 8.63
N GLN A 112 -4.48 -7.03 9.00
CA GLN A 112 -5.79 -7.65 9.19
C GLN A 112 -6.03 -7.96 10.67
N ILE A 113 -7.21 -7.53 11.14
CA ILE A 113 -7.74 -7.78 12.47
C ILE A 113 -9.10 -8.45 12.27
N SER A 114 -9.29 -9.63 12.85
CA SER A 114 -10.52 -10.40 12.70
C SER A 114 -10.84 -11.26 13.92
N ARG A 115 -12.09 -11.71 13.99
CA ARG A 115 -12.56 -12.67 15.00
C ARG A 115 -11.85 -14.01 14.82
N ALA A 116 -11.39 -14.59 15.94
CA ALA A 116 -10.97 -15.98 16.03
C ALA A 116 -12.01 -16.79 16.82
N TYR A 117 -11.91 -18.12 16.80
CA TYR A 117 -12.78 -19.00 17.60
C TYR A 117 -12.78 -18.61 19.09
N ASN A 118 -11.60 -18.41 19.67
CA ASN A 118 -11.41 -17.97 21.07
C ASN A 118 -10.66 -16.64 21.12
N GLY A 119 -11.31 -15.55 20.70
CA GLY A 119 -10.78 -14.19 20.83
C GLY A 119 -10.49 -13.54 19.47
N LEU A 120 -9.26 -13.04 19.30
CA LEU A 120 -8.89 -12.17 18.19
C LEU A 120 -7.67 -12.71 17.44
N ARG A 121 -7.69 -12.58 16.11
CA ARG A 121 -6.59 -12.93 15.23
C ARG A 121 -6.05 -11.67 14.55
N MET A 122 -4.73 -11.60 14.47
CA MET A 122 -4.02 -10.55 13.76
C MET A 122 -3.10 -11.15 12.72
N LYS A 123 -3.09 -10.57 11.52
CA LYS A 123 -2.18 -10.95 10.45
C LYS A 123 -1.58 -9.71 9.82
N LEU A 124 -0.29 -9.78 9.52
CA LEU A 124 0.33 -8.91 8.53
C LEU A 124 0.51 -9.75 7.25
N ASN A 125 -0.14 -9.34 6.17
CA ASN A 125 0.03 -9.97 4.86
C ASN A 125 0.86 -9.04 3.98
N LEU A 126 1.79 -9.63 3.23
CA LEU A 126 2.67 -8.93 2.31
C LEU A 126 2.45 -9.52 0.93
N TYR A 127 1.81 -8.78 0.04
CA TYR A 127 1.44 -9.28 -1.28
C TYR A 127 2.44 -8.83 -2.34
N ASN A 128 2.70 -9.63 -3.36
CA ASN A 128 3.42 -9.17 -4.55
C ASN A 128 3.24 -10.14 -5.72
N THR A 129 3.42 -9.65 -6.94
CA THR A 129 3.47 -10.53 -8.13
C THR A 129 4.87 -11.11 -8.39
N ASN A 130 5.90 -10.57 -7.75
CA ASN A 130 7.26 -11.08 -7.78
C ASN A 130 7.51 -12.06 -6.63
N LEU A 131 7.42 -13.36 -6.91
CA LEU A 131 7.67 -14.43 -5.94
C LEU A 131 9.11 -14.37 -5.37
N GLU A 132 10.11 -14.13 -6.22
CA GLU A 132 11.51 -14.09 -5.78
C GLU A 132 11.75 -12.97 -4.76
N LEU A 133 11.12 -11.81 -4.95
CA LEU A 133 11.15 -10.71 -3.98
C LEU A 133 10.59 -11.16 -2.61
N LEU A 134 9.45 -11.85 -2.59
CA LEU A 134 8.87 -12.34 -1.33
C LEU A 134 9.73 -13.43 -0.68
N VAL A 135 10.34 -14.33 -1.45
CA VAL A 135 11.27 -15.35 -0.92
C VAL A 135 12.50 -14.70 -0.27
N ARG A 136 13.02 -13.64 -0.86
CA ARG A 136 14.16 -12.89 -0.29
C ARG A 136 13.74 -12.08 0.92
N LEU A 137 12.58 -11.42 0.85
CA LEU A 137 12.02 -10.67 1.96
C LEU A 137 11.76 -11.58 3.17
N LYS A 138 11.28 -12.80 2.95
CA LYS A 138 11.14 -13.82 4.01
C LYS A 138 12.46 -14.04 4.75
N LYS A 139 13.57 -14.24 4.04
CA LYS A 139 14.89 -14.44 4.66
C LYS A 139 15.32 -13.23 5.51
N GLN A 140 15.01 -12.01 5.05
CA GLN A 140 15.30 -10.80 5.82
C GLN A 140 14.43 -10.68 7.07
N ILE A 141 13.13 -11.00 6.97
CA ILE A 141 12.21 -11.04 8.11
C ILE A 141 12.63 -12.12 9.13
N GLU A 142 13.11 -13.27 8.68
CA GLU A 142 13.67 -14.34 9.52
C GLU A 142 14.93 -13.90 10.27
N ARG A 143 15.82 -13.13 9.62
CA ARG A 143 16.99 -12.53 10.29
C ARG A 143 16.62 -11.49 11.34
N LEU A 144 15.47 -10.83 11.18
CA LEU A 144 14.89 -9.95 12.21
C LEU A 144 14.23 -10.72 13.37
N GLY A 145 14.19 -12.05 13.31
CA GLY A 145 13.64 -12.93 14.35
C GLY A 145 12.13 -13.18 14.23
N PHE A 146 11.57 -13.04 13.03
CA PHE A 146 10.14 -13.30 12.74
C PHE A 146 9.98 -14.39 11.67
N PHE A 147 8.92 -15.19 11.75
CA PHE A 147 8.78 -16.43 10.99
C PHE A 147 7.49 -16.41 10.15
N PRO A 148 7.46 -15.68 9.03
CA PRO A 148 6.31 -15.67 8.14
C PRO A 148 6.11 -17.05 7.49
N SER A 149 4.85 -17.41 7.33
CA SER A 149 4.44 -18.61 6.58
C SER A 149 4.40 -18.29 5.07
N GLY A 150 4.80 -19.21 4.20
CA GLY A 150 4.76 -19.03 2.75
C GLY A 150 6.11 -18.66 2.11
N PRO A 151 6.12 -18.01 0.92
CA PRO A 151 4.96 -17.42 0.20
C PRO A 151 3.92 -18.44 -0.30
N TYR A 152 2.67 -18.02 -0.43
CA TYR A 152 1.56 -18.81 -0.99
C TYR A 152 0.87 -18.07 -2.13
N VAL A 153 0.39 -18.80 -3.15
CA VAL A 153 -0.44 -18.19 -4.19
C VAL A 153 -1.80 -17.82 -3.59
N THR A 154 -2.21 -16.57 -3.80
CA THR A 154 -3.50 -16.04 -3.35
C THR A 154 -4.47 -15.91 -4.51
N MET A 155 -4.00 -15.43 -5.66
CA MET A 155 -4.78 -15.37 -6.90
C MET A 155 -3.91 -15.87 -8.06
N LEU A 156 -4.46 -16.73 -8.91
CA LEU A 156 -3.77 -17.21 -10.11
C LEU A 156 -3.94 -16.20 -11.26
N LYS A 157 -2.95 -16.13 -12.14
CA LYS A 157 -3.07 -15.45 -13.43
C LYS A 157 -4.33 -15.92 -14.16
N GLY A 158 -5.08 -14.97 -14.70
CA GLY A 158 -6.36 -15.21 -15.37
C GLY A 158 -7.57 -15.19 -14.43
N SER A 159 -7.37 -15.15 -13.11
CA SER A 159 -8.49 -14.97 -12.17
C SER A 159 -9.14 -13.59 -12.37
N SER A 160 -10.46 -13.55 -12.46
CA SER A 160 -11.25 -12.32 -12.60
C SER A 160 -11.87 -11.93 -11.26
N THR A 161 -11.81 -10.64 -10.95
CA THR A 161 -12.44 -10.02 -9.77
C THR A 161 -13.25 -8.79 -10.23
N PRO A 162 -14.10 -8.20 -9.37
CA PRO A 162 -14.76 -6.93 -9.68
C PRO A 162 -13.79 -5.79 -10.04
N TYR A 163 -12.51 -5.92 -9.70
CA TYR A 163 -11.45 -4.92 -9.95
C TYR A 163 -10.61 -5.23 -11.20
N GLY A 164 -10.98 -6.28 -11.95
CA GLY A 164 -10.30 -6.70 -13.18
C GLY A 164 -9.67 -8.10 -13.11
N THR A 165 -8.99 -8.45 -14.19
CA THR A 165 -8.33 -9.76 -14.37
C THR A 165 -6.85 -9.67 -14.04
N TYR A 166 -6.36 -10.63 -13.26
CA TYR A 166 -4.95 -10.71 -12.88
C TYR A 166 -4.09 -11.19 -14.05
N THR A 167 -3.10 -10.39 -14.45
CA THR A 167 -2.16 -10.73 -15.55
C THR A 167 -0.96 -11.57 -15.08
N LYS A 168 -0.73 -11.65 -13.77
CA LYS A 168 0.30 -12.43 -13.09
C LYS A 168 -0.27 -13.07 -11.83
N ASP A 169 0.36 -14.13 -11.36
CA ASP A 169 0.03 -14.70 -10.05
C ASP A 169 0.29 -13.67 -8.95
N LEU A 170 -0.65 -13.57 -8.01
CA LEU A 170 -0.50 -12.80 -6.79
C LEU A 170 -0.09 -13.73 -5.65
N TRP A 171 1.08 -13.48 -5.09
CA TRP A 171 1.63 -14.22 -3.96
C TRP A 171 1.43 -13.45 -2.66
N ASN A 172 1.34 -14.16 -1.54
CA ASN A 172 1.24 -13.60 -0.20
C ASN A 172 2.30 -14.24 0.70
N LEU A 173 3.02 -13.42 1.47
CA LEU A 173 3.88 -13.82 2.56
C LEU A 173 3.24 -13.43 3.91
N PRO A 174 2.34 -14.25 4.46
CA PRO A 174 1.63 -13.91 5.69
C PRO A 174 2.43 -14.19 6.97
N LEU A 175 2.44 -13.20 7.87
CA LEU A 175 2.83 -13.35 9.27
C LEU A 175 1.56 -13.52 10.12
N GLN A 176 1.27 -14.76 10.52
CA GLN A 176 -0.04 -15.15 11.05
C GLN A 176 -0.10 -15.29 12.57
N ARG A 177 1.04 -15.36 13.26
CA ARG A 177 1.07 -15.43 14.72
C ARG A 177 0.78 -14.04 15.27
N THR A 178 -0.34 -13.88 15.97
CA THR A 178 -0.81 -12.57 16.48
C THR A 178 0.27 -11.80 17.24
N TRP A 179 0.95 -12.46 18.19
CA TRP A 179 1.99 -11.82 19.01
C TRP A 179 3.19 -11.36 18.17
N GLU A 180 3.51 -12.11 17.12
CA GLU A 180 4.64 -11.89 16.23
C GLU A 180 4.33 -10.73 15.27
N ALA A 181 3.14 -10.73 14.68
CA ALA A 181 2.64 -9.63 13.86
C ALA A 181 2.55 -8.33 14.67
N GLN A 182 2.06 -8.39 15.91
CA GLN A 182 2.07 -7.24 16.82
C GLN A 182 3.49 -6.74 17.10
N LYS A 183 4.42 -7.64 17.43
CA LYS A 183 5.81 -7.28 17.73
C LYS A 183 6.51 -6.63 16.53
N LEU A 184 6.33 -7.18 15.32
CA LEU A 184 6.88 -6.59 14.10
C LEU A 184 6.23 -5.24 13.81
N LEU A 185 4.90 -5.12 13.86
CA LEU A 185 4.23 -3.85 13.58
C LEU A 185 4.66 -2.73 14.55
N ARG A 186 4.99 -3.04 15.82
CA ARG A 186 5.56 -2.06 16.76
C ARG A 186 6.85 -1.46 16.21
N SER A 187 7.75 -2.26 15.64
CA SER A 187 9.05 -1.80 15.13
C SER A 187 8.99 -1.14 13.77
N LEU A 188 7.95 -1.38 12.94
CA LEU A 188 7.86 -0.79 11.60
C LEU A 188 7.49 0.71 11.65
N PRO A 189 8.33 1.63 11.14
CA PRO A 189 7.99 3.05 11.03
C PRO A 189 7.09 3.34 9.82
N VAL A 190 5.89 2.74 9.80
CA VAL A 190 4.87 3.00 8.77
C VAL A 190 4.44 4.47 8.79
N ARG A 191 4.29 5.06 7.61
CA ARG A 191 3.97 6.47 7.38
C ARG A 191 2.58 6.66 6.77
N HIS A 192 2.03 5.66 6.08
CA HIS A 192 0.68 5.75 5.52
C HIS A 192 -0.38 5.88 6.62
N ARG A 193 -1.15 6.97 6.62
CA ARG A 193 -2.08 7.33 7.72
C ARG A 193 -3.05 6.20 8.10
N GLU A 194 -3.66 5.56 7.11
CA GLU A 194 -4.58 4.43 7.36
C GLU A 194 -3.89 3.23 8.02
N ARG A 195 -2.63 2.96 7.65
CA ARG A 195 -1.84 1.86 8.21
C ARG A 195 -1.35 2.20 9.60
N GLN A 196 -1.02 3.47 9.87
CA GLN A 196 -0.73 3.97 11.21
C GLN A 196 -1.92 3.80 12.15
N GLU A 197 -3.14 4.10 11.70
CA GLU A 197 -4.35 3.92 12.51
C GLU A 197 -4.58 2.45 12.87
N LEU A 198 -4.51 1.55 11.89
CA LEU A 198 -4.60 0.12 12.15
C LEU A 198 -3.46 -0.37 13.05
N LYS A 199 -2.22 0.08 12.83
CA LYS A 199 -1.08 -0.22 13.69
C LYS A 199 -1.36 0.20 15.14
N ARG A 200 -1.89 1.41 15.38
CA ARG A 200 -2.21 1.88 16.74
C ARG A 200 -3.22 0.95 17.42
N ILE A 201 -4.29 0.58 16.72
CA ILE A 201 -5.26 -0.39 17.22
C ILE A 201 -4.55 -1.71 17.55
N VAL A 202 -3.77 -2.27 16.63
CA VAL A 202 -3.04 -3.52 16.81
C VAL A 202 -2.14 -3.53 18.04
N VAL A 203 -1.38 -2.45 18.21
CA VAL A 203 -0.39 -2.32 19.27
C VAL A 203 -1.06 -2.16 20.64
N SER A 204 -2.25 -1.56 20.69
CA SER A 204 -3.05 -1.35 21.91
C SER A 204 -3.73 -2.63 22.44
N ILE A 205 -3.87 -3.66 21.61
CA ILE A 205 -4.54 -4.91 21.98
C ILE A 205 -3.69 -5.69 22.99
N SER A 206 -4.23 -5.85 24.20
CA SER A 206 -3.65 -6.65 25.26
C SER A 206 -3.88 -8.15 25.06
N LYS A 207 -3.07 -8.97 25.73
CA LYS A 207 -3.27 -10.42 25.77
C LYS A 207 -4.63 -10.72 26.40
N GLY A 208 -5.47 -11.49 25.71
CA GLY A 208 -6.82 -11.87 26.20
C GLY A 208 -7.95 -10.91 25.80
N ALA A 209 -7.66 -9.85 25.03
CA ALA A 209 -8.71 -8.99 24.49
C ALA A 209 -9.72 -9.78 23.65
N ARG A 210 -11.00 -9.43 23.78
CA ARG A 210 -12.09 -10.08 23.05
C ARG A 210 -12.40 -9.32 21.77
N TRP A 211 -12.93 -10.03 20.79
CA TRP A 211 -13.30 -9.42 19.51
C TRP A 211 -14.40 -8.38 19.67
N GLU A 212 -15.34 -8.61 20.58
CA GLU A 212 -16.50 -7.75 20.85
C GLU A 212 -16.07 -6.35 21.30
N ASP A 213 -14.97 -6.27 22.06
CA ASP A 213 -14.43 -5.01 22.58
C ASP A 213 -13.64 -4.23 21.50
N ILE A 214 -13.02 -4.94 20.55
CA ILE A 214 -12.16 -4.35 19.50
C ILE A 214 -12.92 -4.07 18.19
N ALA A 215 -13.95 -4.85 17.89
CA ALA A 215 -14.69 -4.79 16.63
C ALA A 215 -15.32 -3.41 16.34
N PRO A 216 -15.87 -2.66 17.32
CA PRO A 216 -16.39 -1.31 17.07
C PRO A 216 -15.30 -0.36 16.56
N VAL A 217 -14.13 -0.36 17.22
CA VAL A 217 -13.00 0.51 16.86
C VAL A 217 -12.46 0.18 15.47
N VAL A 218 -12.29 -1.11 15.16
CA VAL A 218 -11.84 -1.55 13.82
C VAL A 218 -12.85 -1.19 12.74
N ARG A 219 -14.15 -1.36 13.00
CA ARG A 219 -15.21 -1.00 12.05
C ARG A 219 -15.28 0.50 11.81
N GLN A 220 -15.10 1.31 12.85
CA GLN A 220 -15.06 2.77 12.73
C GLN A 220 -13.87 3.22 11.88
N ALA A 221 -12.67 2.71 12.15
CA ALA A 221 -11.48 3.02 11.36
C ALA A 221 -11.66 2.67 9.88
N ARG A 222 -12.22 1.49 9.57
CA ARG A 222 -12.49 1.08 8.17
C ARG A 222 -13.54 1.95 7.51
N ARG A 223 -14.64 2.26 8.20
CA ARG A 223 -15.70 3.12 7.67
C ARG A 223 -15.18 4.50 7.33
N LYS A 224 -14.35 5.10 8.19
CA LYS A 224 -13.74 6.39 7.94
C LYS A 224 -12.90 6.38 6.66
N VAL A 225 -12.11 5.32 6.44
CA VAL A 225 -11.35 5.16 5.19
C VAL A 225 -12.28 5.01 3.98
N GLU A 226 -13.34 4.21 4.09
CA GLU A 226 -14.32 4.04 3.00
C GLU A 226 -14.99 5.38 2.62
N GLU A 227 -15.42 6.16 3.61
CA GLU A 227 -16.01 7.49 3.43
C GLU A 227 -15.01 8.47 2.78
N GLU A 228 -13.79 8.54 3.30
CA GLU A 228 -12.72 9.40 2.75
C GLU A 228 -12.37 9.03 1.30
N VAL A 229 -12.31 7.74 0.97
CA VAL A 229 -12.04 7.24 -0.39
C VAL A 229 -13.20 7.58 -1.34
N GLU A 230 -14.45 7.40 -0.90
CA GLU A 230 -15.62 7.69 -1.72
C GLU A 230 -15.70 9.18 -2.05
N ASP A 231 -15.52 10.04 -1.06
CA ASP A 231 -15.53 11.49 -1.26
C ASP A 231 -14.35 11.94 -2.14
N PHE A 232 -13.15 11.39 -1.92
CA PHE A 232 -11.98 11.72 -2.71
C PHE A 232 -12.12 11.32 -4.19
N ALA A 233 -12.76 10.18 -4.47
CA ALA A 233 -13.09 9.74 -5.82
C ALA A 233 -14.15 10.62 -6.50
N LYS A 234 -15.19 11.06 -5.76
CA LYS A 234 -16.19 12.02 -6.27
C LYS A 234 -15.57 13.37 -6.65
N VAL A 235 -14.64 13.87 -5.84
CA VAL A 235 -13.90 15.10 -6.17
C VAL A 235 -13.10 14.91 -7.46
N ALA A 236 -12.43 13.76 -7.62
CA ALA A 236 -11.71 13.44 -8.86
C ALA A 236 -12.63 13.44 -10.08
N GLU A 237 -13.81 12.83 -9.97
CA GLU A 237 -14.83 12.78 -11.04
C GLU A 237 -15.31 14.19 -11.43
N ASN A 238 -15.65 15.02 -10.44
CA ASN A 238 -16.14 16.37 -10.67
C ASN A 238 -15.07 17.23 -11.37
N GLU A 239 -13.82 17.18 -10.89
CA GLU A 239 -12.74 17.94 -11.51
C GLU A 239 -12.38 17.41 -12.91
N TYR A 240 -12.36 16.09 -13.10
CA TYR A 240 -12.10 15.51 -14.42
C TYR A 240 -13.14 15.96 -15.43
N THR A 241 -14.42 15.85 -15.07
CA THR A 241 -15.55 16.20 -15.94
C THR A 241 -15.56 17.69 -16.25
N SER A 242 -15.25 18.55 -15.27
CA SER A 242 -15.13 20.00 -15.50
C SER A 242 -14.02 20.38 -16.48
N ARG A 243 -12.93 19.60 -16.53
CA ARG A 243 -11.82 19.82 -17.47
C ARG A 243 -12.03 19.16 -18.84
N HIS A 244 -12.96 18.21 -18.92
CA HIS A 244 -13.28 17.44 -20.13
C HIS A 244 -14.80 17.42 -20.37
N PRO A 245 -15.42 18.56 -20.74
CA PRO A 245 -16.87 18.66 -20.92
C PRO A 245 -17.42 17.74 -22.04
N GLU A 246 -16.59 17.30 -22.97
CA GLU A 246 -16.98 16.30 -23.98
C GLU A 246 -17.14 14.89 -23.39
N ALA A 247 -16.45 14.58 -22.28
CA ALA A 247 -16.55 13.28 -21.61
C ALA A 247 -17.88 13.12 -20.86
N SER A 248 -18.55 14.21 -20.47
CA SER A 248 -19.90 14.19 -19.89
C SER A 248 -21.00 13.75 -20.88
N LEU A 249 -20.69 13.67 -22.18
CA LEU A 249 -21.64 13.26 -23.23
C LEU A 249 -21.56 11.75 -23.54
N LEU A 250 -20.60 11.02 -22.96
CA LEU A 250 -20.52 9.57 -23.11
C LEU A 250 -21.55 8.90 -22.20
N PRO A 251 -22.32 7.91 -22.68
CA PRO A 251 -23.33 7.24 -21.88
C PRO A 251 -22.68 6.60 -20.65
N ARG A 252 -23.18 6.96 -19.46
CA ARG A 252 -22.85 6.28 -18.21
C ARG A 252 -23.19 4.81 -18.40
N LYS A 253 -22.19 3.93 -18.47
CA LYS A 253 -22.43 2.49 -18.28
C LYS A 253 -22.74 2.32 -16.81
N ASP A 254 -24.03 2.32 -16.48
CA ASP A 254 -24.52 1.96 -15.14
C ASP A 254 -23.95 0.60 -14.75
N GLY A 255 -22.88 0.61 -13.97
CA GLY A 255 -22.31 -0.57 -13.35
C GLY A 255 -23.27 -1.05 -12.27
N GLN A 256 -24.00 -2.12 -12.58
CA GLN A 256 -24.84 -2.85 -11.64
C GLN A 256 -24.12 -3.06 -10.31
N ARG A 257 -24.55 -2.33 -9.26
CA ARG A 257 -24.29 -2.70 -7.87
C ARG A 257 -24.99 -4.03 -7.61
N ALA A 258 -24.28 -5.14 -7.80
CA ALA A 258 -24.69 -6.43 -7.27
C ALA A 258 -24.64 -6.35 -5.74
N THR A 259 -25.78 -6.10 -5.12
CA THR A 259 -26.01 -6.31 -3.69
C THR A 259 -25.79 -7.78 -3.36
N SER A 260 -24.57 -8.16 -2.95
CA SER A 260 -24.36 -9.45 -2.30
C SER A 260 -24.68 -9.31 -0.81
N LYS A 261 -25.94 -9.56 -0.46
CA LYS A 261 -26.28 -10.08 0.86
C LYS A 261 -25.58 -11.43 0.99
N LYS A 262 -24.73 -11.61 2.01
CA LYS A 262 -24.34 -12.94 2.49
C LYS A 262 -24.81 -13.15 3.91
N ARG A 263 -25.62 -14.20 4.05
CA ARG A 263 -25.86 -14.99 5.25
C ARG A 263 -24.55 -15.63 5.72
#